data_AF-I4GAZ3-F1
#
_entry.id   AF-I4GAZ3-F1
#
_cell.length_a   1.000
_cell.length_b   1.000
_cell.length_c   1.000
_cell.angle_alpha   90.00
_cell.angle_beta   90.00
_cell.angle_gamma   90.00
#
_symmetry.space_group_name_H-M   'P 1'
#
loop_
_entity.id
_entity.type
_entity.pdbx_description
1 polymer ?
#
loop_
_entity_poly.entity_id
_entity_poly.type
_entity_poly.pdbx_seq_one_letter_code
_entity_poly.pdbx_strand_id
1 'polypeptide(L)' 'MSNHVHYLIEPAQAEDLPKIMHFLNWYTAM' A
#
# COMPACT_ATOMS: atom_id res chain seq x y z
N MET A 1 5.12 -15.76 2.64
CA MET A 1 5.55 -14.59 3.44
C MET A 1 7.08 -14.53 3.53
N SER A 2 7.77 -14.32 2.40
CA SER A 2 9.20 -13.95 2.36
C SER A 2 9.52 -12.98 1.21
N ASN A 3 8.58 -12.75 0.28
CA ASN A 3 8.76 -11.90 -0.91
C ASN A 3 7.55 -11.01 -1.24
N HIS A 4 6.50 -11.00 -0.42
CA HIS A 4 5.32 -10.14 -0.58
C HIS A 4 4.67 -9.86 0.77
N VAL A 5 3.98 -8.71 0.87
CA VAL A 5 3.29 -8.23 2.08
C VAL A 5 1.81 -8.07 1.77
N HIS A 6 0.95 -8.49 2.68
CA HIS A 6 -0.50 -8.31 2.61
C HIS A 6 -0.93 -7.22 3.59
N TYR A 7 -1.69 -6.24 3.12
CA TYR A 7 -2.23 -5.17 3.96
C TYR A 7 -3.77 -5.26 3.99
N LEU A 8 -4.35 -5.07 5.17
CA LEU A 8 -5.78 -4.83 5.32
C LEU A 8 -5.98 -3.33 5.55
N ILE A 9 -6.51 -2.64 4.55
CA ILE A 9 -6.68 -1.19 4.55
C ILE A 9 -8.11 -0.88 4.13
N GLU A 10 -8.78 -0.02 4.89
CA GLU A 10 -10.06 0.57 4.54
C GLU A 10 -9.82 2.00 4.04
N PRO A 11 -9.71 2.23 2.72
CA PRO A 11 -9.51 3.57 2.20
C PRO A 11 -10.81 4.38 2.34
N ALA A 12 -10.69 5.67 2.67
CA ALA A 12 -11.84 6.57 2.80
C ALA A 12 -12.60 6.73 1.46
N GLN A 13 -11.86 6.71 0.35
CA GLN A 13 -12.41 6.64 -1.01
C GLN A 13 -11.66 5.57 -1.80
N ALA A 14 -12.36 4.89 -2.71
CA ALA A 14 -11.76 3.80 -3.50
C ALA A 14 -10.55 4.27 -4.33
N GLU A 15 -10.58 5.53 -4.79
CA GLU A 15 -9.54 6.15 -5.60
C GLU A 15 -8.25 6.45 -4.82
N ASP A 16 -8.29 6.38 -3.49
CA ASP A 16 -7.11 6.62 -2.65
C ASP A 16 -6.24 5.37 -2.48
N LEU A 17 -6.80 4.18 -2.71
CA LEU A 17 -6.05 2.93 -2.58
C LEU A 17 -4.76 2.92 -3.43
N PRO A 18 -4.77 3.30 -4.73
CA PRO A 18 -3.55 3.38 -5.54
C PRO A 18 -2.51 4.37 -4.97
N LYS A 19 -2.95 5.50 -4.42
CA LYS A 19 -2.04 6.51 -3.83
C LYS A 19 -1.39 5.99 -2.56
N ILE A 20 -2.17 5.34 -1.68
CA ILE A 20 -1.67 4.71 -0.45
C ILE A 20 -0.66 3.62 -0.80
N MET A 21 -0.96 2.77 -1.79
CA MET A 21 -0.03 1.73 -2.25
C MET A 21 1.27 2.32 -2.81
N HIS A 22 1.19 3.39 -3.61
CA HIS A 22 2.38 4.05 -4.16
C HIS A 22 3.25 4.65 -3.06
N PHE A 23 2.63 5.34 -2.09
CA PHE A 23 3.34 5.87 -0.93
C PHE A 23 4.03 4.75 -0.15
N LEU A 24 3.31 3.71 0.25
CA LEU A 24 3.92 2.59 0.99
C LEU A 24 5.10 1.98 0.24
N ASN A 25 4.92 1.67 -1.04
CA ASN A 25 5.98 1.10 -1.88
C ASN A 25 7.20 2.02 -1.98
N TRP A 26 7.01 3.34 -2.06
CA TRP A 26 8.11 4.31 -2.10
C TRP A 26 8.89 4.35 -0.77
N TYR A 27 8.17 4.32 0.36
CA TYR A 27 8.80 4.39 1.68
C TYR A 27 9.51 3.10 2.08
N THR A 28 9.05 1.95 1.59
CA THR A 28 9.62 0.63 1.93
C THR A 28 10.59 0.09 0.87
N ALA A 29 10.78 0.79 -0.25
CA ALA A 29 11.75 0.42 -1.28
C ALA A 29 13.19 0.89 -0.96
N MET A 30 13.41 1.56 0.18
CA MET A 30 14.74 1.77 0.78
C MET A 30 15.12 0.58 1.66
#